data_AF-A0A0Q7ASS0-F1
#
_entry.id   AF-A0A0Q7ASS0-F1
#
_cell.length_a   1.000
_cell.length_b   1.000
_cell.length_c   1.000
_cell.angle_alpha   90.00
_cell.angle_beta   90.00
_cell.angle_gamma   90.00
#
_symmetry.space_group_name_H-M   'P 1'
#
loop_
_entity.id
_entity.type
_entity.pdbx_description
1 polymer ?
#
loop_
_entity_poly.entity_id
_entity_poly.type
_entity_poly.pdbx_seq_one_letter_code
_entity_poly.pdbx_strand_id
1 'polypeptide(L)'
;MTVRGAVLVAVAALLTACSASDGPSDAPAAAPSTQRPTAVVTPTADPQTSRLQALAQLAEQRAAALPSAPPTGAALAANGPVLGADISWPQCPKGMGIPERRTLGLPMPLPEAQYVVVGLTNGPGFTANPCLASQVAWIRERHLLASAYAVVSRPDAAAVAEHGGTGPFDGATDVGALANTGYQQALANVATMRAAGLDSPIIWVDVEPVPDFDWGDDIEANGAVVQGAARGYADAGYDVGVYSTPHLWSEVVGDLALGLPEWRAAGETSQAEALDRCGDDWQIQGGDAVLGQWVAESRDLDVTCPGVTDLSRWFRQY
;
A
#
# COMPACT_ATOMS: atom_id res chain seq x y z
N MET A 1 -28.40 -18.49 -50.05
CA MET A 1 -28.74 -19.37 -51.19
C MET A 1 -27.41 -19.74 -51.82
N THR A 2 -26.88 -20.97 -51.87
CA THR A 2 -27.46 -22.31 -52.02
C THR A 2 -26.36 -23.34 -51.63
N VAL A 3 -26.73 -24.32 -50.80
CA VAL A 3 -26.47 -25.79 -50.87
C VAL A 3 -25.05 -26.37 -51.15
N ARG A 4 -24.53 -27.07 -50.11
CA ARG A 4 -23.95 -28.44 -50.00
C ARG A 4 -23.06 -29.05 -51.11
N GLY A 5 -22.01 -29.76 -50.67
CA GLY A 5 -21.46 -30.96 -51.35
C GLY A 5 -20.23 -31.56 -50.68
N ALA A 6 -20.38 -32.69 -49.98
CA ALA A 6 -19.32 -33.46 -49.35
C ALA A 6 -18.65 -34.44 -50.33
N VAL A 7 -17.39 -34.82 -50.06
CA VAL A 7 -16.80 -36.08 -50.55
C VAL A 7 -16.06 -36.77 -49.41
N LEU A 8 -16.59 -37.93 -49.00
CA LEU A 8 -15.92 -38.95 -48.21
C LEU A 8 -14.95 -39.73 -49.10
N VAL A 9 -13.79 -40.10 -48.55
CA VAL A 9 -13.06 -41.31 -48.96
C VAL A 9 -12.76 -42.09 -47.68
N ALA A 10 -13.27 -43.32 -47.63
CA ALA A 10 -13.01 -44.31 -46.59
C ALA A 10 -12.33 -45.52 -47.23
N VAL A 11 -11.21 -45.97 -46.67
CA VAL A 11 -10.61 -47.32 -46.87
C VAL A 11 -9.87 -47.63 -45.56
N ALA A 12 -10.49 -48.35 -44.63
CA ALA A 12 -10.54 -49.81 -44.46
C ALA A 12 -9.47 -50.32 -43.48
N ALA A 13 -9.97 -50.97 -42.44
CA ALA A 13 -9.27 -51.48 -41.28
C ALA A 13 -8.58 -52.83 -41.56
N LEU A 14 -7.49 -53.08 -40.83
CA LEU A 14 -6.99 -54.43 -40.54
C LEU A 14 -6.94 -54.60 -39.03
N LEU A 15 -7.86 -55.42 -38.52
CA LEU A 15 -7.88 -55.97 -37.18
C LEU A 15 -6.97 -57.20 -37.12
N THR A 16 -6.09 -57.27 -36.12
CA THR A 16 -5.60 -58.54 -35.57
C THR A 16 -5.68 -58.46 -34.04
N ALA A 17 -6.09 -59.57 -33.45
CA ALA A 17 -6.65 -59.66 -32.11
C ALA A 17 -5.65 -60.23 -31.09
N CYS A 18 -5.83 -59.75 -29.85
CA CYS A 18 -5.64 -60.37 -28.53
C CYS A 18 -4.26 -60.92 -28.13
N SER A 19 -3.72 -60.37 -27.05
CA SER A 19 -3.46 -61.11 -25.80
C SER A 19 -3.43 -60.15 -24.62
N ALA A 20 -4.20 -60.48 -23.58
CA ALA A 20 -4.30 -59.76 -22.32
C ALA A 20 -3.30 -60.35 -21.32
N SER A 21 -2.63 -59.48 -20.57
CA SER A 21 -1.98 -59.79 -19.29
C SER A 21 -2.11 -58.56 -18.40
N ASP A 22 -2.74 -58.73 -17.24
CA ASP A 22 -3.01 -57.70 -16.24
C ASP A 22 -1.73 -57.02 -15.71
N GLY A 23 -1.77 -55.68 -15.63
CA GLY A 23 -0.81 -54.83 -14.93
C GLY A 23 -1.56 -53.63 -14.32
N PRO A 24 -1.14 -53.11 -13.16
CA PRO A 24 -1.98 -52.24 -12.36
C PRO A 24 -2.17 -50.86 -13.00
N SER A 25 -3.37 -50.32 -12.77
CA SER A 25 -3.86 -49.00 -13.19
C SER A 25 -2.92 -47.85 -12.82
N ASP A 26 -2.22 -47.29 -13.81
CA ASP A 26 -1.62 -45.96 -13.70
C ASP A 26 -2.66 -44.90 -14.13
N ALA A 27 -3.23 -44.23 -13.12
CA ALA A 27 -3.94 -42.98 -13.31
C ALA A 27 -2.97 -41.90 -13.83
N PRO A 28 -3.39 -40.97 -14.70
CA PRO A 28 -2.54 -39.89 -15.14
C PRO A 28 -2.14 -39.02 -13.94
N ALA A 29 -0.83 -38.86 -13.75
CA ALA A 29 -0.22 -38.07 -12.70
C ALA A 29 -0.79 -36.65 -12.70
N ALA A 30 -1.32 -36.24 -11.54
CA ALA A 30 -1.71 -34.86 -11.28
C ALA A 30 -0.49 -33.95 -11.46
N ALA A 31 -0.68 -32.84 -12.19
CA ALA A 31 0.29 -31.76 -12.28
C ALA A 31 0.64 -31.26 -10.86
N PRO A 32 1.91 -30.92 -10.57
CA PRO A 32 2.27 -30.40 -9.27
C PRO A 32 1.58 -29.05 -9.05
N SER A 33 0.79 -28.96 -7.98
CA SER A 33 0.27 -27.69 -7.49
C SER A 33 1.45 -26.80 -7.12
N THR A 34 1.64 -25.70 -7.84
CA THR A 34 2.52 -24.60 -7.42
C THR A 34 1.93 -23.99 -6.16
N GLN A 35 2.45 -24.40 -5.00
CA GLN A 35 2.10 -23.80 -3.73
C GLN A 35 2.60 -22.36 -3.72
N ARG A 36 1.68 -21.43 -3.45
CA ARG A 36 1.97 -20.01 -3.19
C ARG A 36 2.87 -19.92 -1.95
N PRO A 37 4.00 -19.19 -1.96
CA PRO A 37 4.84 -19.03 -0.79
C PRO A 37 4.07 -18.32 0.34
N THR A 38 3.80 -19.03 1.43
CA THR A 38 3.19 -18.50 2.68
C THR A 38 4.25 -18.26 3.77
N ALA A 39 5.50 -18.02 3.40
CA ALA A 39 6.59 -17.92 4.36
C ALA A 39 6.55 -16.57 5.11
N VAL A 40 5.66 -16.47 6.09
CA VAL A 40 5.75 -15.50 7.17
C VAL A 40 6.98 -15.87 7.99
N VAL A 41 7.98 -15.00 7.97
CA VAL A 41 9.18 -15.15 8.80
C VAL A 41 8.76 -15.25 10.26
N THR A 42 9.12 -16.34 10.91
CA THR A 42 8.71 -16.62 12.30
C THR A 42 9.77 -16.04 13.27
N PRO A 43 9.37 -15.29 14.31
CA PRO A 43 10.31 -14.71 15.27
C PRO A 43 11.07 -15.78 16.08
N THR A 44 12.37 -15.58 16.29
CA THR A 44 13.20 -16.43 17.16
C THR A 44 13.10 -15.98 18.62
N ALA A 45 12.99 -16.93 19.55
CA ALA A 45 12.92 -16.66 20.99
C ALA A 45 14.32 -16.47 21.60
N ASP A 46 14.66 -15.22 21.94
CA ASP A 46 15.84 -14.84 22.73
C ASP A 46 15.41 -14.60 24.20
N PRO A 47 16.21 -14.92 25.24
CA PRO A 47 16.01 -14.40 26.60
C PRO A 47 15.77 -12.87 26.70
N GLN A 48 16.25 -12.07 25.75
CA GLN A 48 15.83 -10.67 25.59
C GLN A 48 14.35 -10.53 25.23
N THR A 49 13.81 -11.40 24.39
CA THR A 49 12.38 -11.47 24.04
C THR A 49 11.52 -11.71 25.28
N SER A 50 11.94 -12.56 26.22
CA SER A 50 11.20 -12.79 27.47
C SER A 50 11.16 -11.55 28.37
N ARG A 51 12.26 -10.80 28.43
CA ARG A 51 12.32 -9.53 29.17
C ARG A 51 11.48 -8.44 28.50
N LEU A 52 11.51 -8.35 27.18
CA LEU A 52 10.69 -7.42 26.41
C LEU A 52 9.20 -7.76 26.51
N GLN A 53 8.83 -9.05 26.51
CA GLN A 53 7.46 -9.51 26.74
C GLN A 53 6.95 -9.16 28.14
N ALA A 54 7.79 -9.32 29.17
CA ALA A 54 7.42 -8.94 30.54
C ALA A 54 7.23 -7.41 30.67
N LEU A 55 8.04 -6.61 29.98
CA LEU A 55 7.89 -5.15 29.92
C LEU A 55 6.64 -4.74 29.12
N ALA A 56 6.36 -5.42 28.02
CA ALA A 56 5.16 -5.19 27.21
C ALA A 56 3.88 -5.50 28.01
N GLN A 57 3.82 -6.64 28.71
CA GLN A 57 2.71 -6.99 29.58
C GLN A 57 2.51 -5.98 30.71
N LEU A 58 3.60 -5.48 31.31
CA LEU A 58 3.51 -4.45 32.33
C LEU A 58 3.01 -3.12 31.75
N ALA A 59 3.42 -2.77 30.53
CA ALA A 59 2.94 -1.59 29.81
C ALA A 59 1.44 -1.72 29.46
N GLU A 60 0.99 -2.88 28.99
CA GLU A 60 -0.42 -3.18 28.73
C GLU A 60 -1.27 -3.08 30.00
N GLN A 61 -0.80 -3.64 31.13
CA GLN A 61 -1.48 -3.54 32.41
C GLN A 61 -1.58 -2.08 32.90
N ARG A 62 -0.53 -1.28 32.68
CA ARG A 62 -0.52 0.16 33.00
C ARG A 62 -1.47 0.93 32.09
N ALA A 63 -1.52 0.62 30.80
CA ALA A 63 -2.41 1.24 29.83
C ALA A 63 -3.89 0.91 30.13
N ALA A 64 -4.19 -0.33 30.52
CA ALA A 64 -5.53 -0.74 30.94
C ALA A 64 -5.99 -0.08 32.25
N ALA A 65 -5.06 0.39 33.09
CA ALA A 65 -5.34 1.12 34.32
C ALA A 65 -5.52 2.64 34.12
N LEU A 66 -5.25 3.17 32.91
CA LEU A 66 -5.57 4.55 32.58
C LEU A 66 -7.09 4.69 32.33
N PRO A 67 -7.71 5.81 32.73
CA PRO A 67 -9.08 6.09 32.34
C PRO A 67 -9.19 6.04 30.81
N SER A 68 -10.18 5.30 30.30
CA SER A 68 -10.47 5.25 28.87
C SER A 68 -10.65 6.67 28.34
N ALA A 69 -9.96 7.00 27.25
CA ALA A 69 -10.23 8.23 26.53
C ALA A 69 -11.74 8.27 26.18
N PRO A 70 -12.41 9.44 26.29
CA PRO A 70 -13.78 9.55 25.82
C PRO A 70 -13.86 9.12 24.34
N PRO A 71 -14.96 8.50 23.90
CA PRO A 71 -15.11 8.08 22.52
C PRO A 71 -14.85 9.27 21.59
N THR A 72 -13.90 9.06 20.67
CA THR A 72 -13.51 9.98 19.60
C THR A 72 -14.70 10.23 18.68
N GLY A 73 -15.21 11.47 18.65
CA GLY A 73 -16.03 12.03 17.57
C GLY A 73 -17.38 11.37 17.30
N ALA A 74 -18.37 12.16 16.86
CA ALA A 74 -19.51 11.57 16.16
C ALA A 74 -19.01 10.94 14.84
N ALA A 75 -19.49 9.74 14.48
CA ALA A 75 -19.16 9.13 13.19
C ALA A 75 -19.49 10.11 12.05
N LEU A 76 -18.51 10.33 11.17
CA LEU A 76 -18.67 11.21 10.01
C LEU A 76 -19.29 10.41 8.88
N ALA A 77 -20.62 10.40 8.85
CA ALA A 77 -21.38 9.61 7.88
C ALA A 77 -21.50 10.34 6.53
N ALA A 78 -21.21 9.63 5.44
CA ALA A 78 -21.43 10.06 4.07
C ALA A 78 -22.59 9.29 3.42
N ASN A 79 -23.41 10.01 2.62
CA ASN A 79 -24.55 9.43 1.89
C ASN A 79 -24.22 9.06 0.43
N GLY A 80 -22.93 9.10 0.06
CA GLY A 80 -22.43 8.84 -1.28
C GLY A 80 -20.94 9.14 -1.38
N PRO A 81 -20.34 9.00 -2.58
CA PRO A 81 -18.96 9.35 -2.83
C PRO A 81 -18.64 10.80 -2.42
N VAL A 82 -17.56 10.99 -1.68
CA VAL A 82 -17.11 12.28 -1.16
C VAL A 82 -15.89 12.72 -1.92
N LEU A 83 -15.88 13.97 -2.39
CA LEU A 83 -14.73 14.57 -3.06
C LEU A 83 -13.66 14.99 -2.04
N GLY A 84 -12.42 14.66 -2.35
CA GLY A 84 -11.23 15.12 -1.63
C GLY A 84 -10.07 15.36 -2.60
N ALA A 85 -8.87 15.36 -2.07
CA ALA A 85 -7.63 15.51 -2.82
C ALA A 85 -6.46 14.95 -2.02
N ASP A 86 -5.32 14.79 -2.66
CA ASP A 86 -4.06 14.57 -1.99
C ASP A 86 -3.07 15.71 -2.28
N ILE A 87 -2.17 15.93 -1.31
CA ILE A 87 -1.12 16.95 -1.41
C ILE A 87 0.17 16.42 -0.81
N SER A 88 1.29 16.92 -1.32
CA SER A 88 2.61 16.63 -0.77
C SER A 88 3.60 17.75 -1.15
N TRP A 89 4.87 17.41 -1.25
CA TRP A 89 5.94 18.32 -1.61
C TRP A 89 5.74 19.12 -2.92
N PRO A 90 5.01 18.65 -3.97
CA PRO A 90 4.79 19.46 -5.18
C PRO A 90 4.02 20.76 -4.89
N GLN A 91 3.08 20.73 -3.95
CA GLN A 91 2.25 21.87 -3.55
C GLN A 91 2.97 22.81 -2.55
N CYS A 92 4.16 22.45 -2.07
CA CYS A 92 4.95 23.35 -1.23
C CYS A 92 5.43 24.59 -2.00
N PRO A 93 5.74 25.71 -1.30
CA PRO A 93 6.36 26.89 -1.91
C PRO A 93 7.57 26.51 -2.76
N LYS A 94 7.70 27.12 -3.94
CA LYS A 94 8.70 26.75 -4.94
C LYS A 94 10.14 26.86 -4.41
N GLY A 95 10.95 25.83 -4.66
CA GLY A 95 12.39 25.82 -4.41
C GLY A 95 12.87 25.19 -3.09
N MET A 96 11.98 24.55 -2.32
CA MET A 96 12.32 23.77 -1.13
C MET A 96 12.73 22.32 -1.52
N GLY A 97 12.89 21.44 -0.52
CA GLY A 97 13.12 20.01 -0.72
C GLY A 97 14.57 19.61 -1.00
N ILE A 98 14.77 18.45 -1.63
CA ILE A 98 16.07 17.93 -2.10
C ILE A 98 16.33 18.33 -3.57
N PRO A 99 17.59 18.26 -4.06
CA PRO A 99 17.94 18.61 -5.44
C PRO A 99 17.09 17.89 -6.50
N GLU A 100 16.81 16.61 -6.30
CA GLU A 100 16.08 15.73 -7.22
C GLU A 100 14.57 16.03 -7.22
N ARG A 101 14.06 16.60 -6.10
CA ARG A 101 12.63 16.85 -5.87
C ARG A 101 12.37 18.26 -5.35
N ARG A 102 12.81 19.25 -6.14
CA ARG A 102 12.54 20.67 -5.88
C ARG A 102 11.05 20.95 -5.99
N THR A 103 10.48 21.50 -4.93
CA THR A 103 9.04 21.81 -4.84
C THR A 103 8.60 22.81 -5.90
N LEU A 104 7.36 22.66 -6.37
CA LEU A 104 6.89 23.28 -7.62
C LEU A 104 5.95 24.47 -7.39
N GLY A 105 5.36 24.60 -6.20
CA GLY A 105 4.29 25.56 -5.95
C GLY A 105 3.01 25.19 -6.69
N LEU A 106 2.73 23.89 -6.82
CA LEU A 106 1.49 23.41 -7.41
C LEU A 106 0.29 23.89 -6.58
N PRO A 107 -0.87 24.05 -7.22
CA PRO A 107 -1.98 24.68 -6.55
C PRO A 107 -2.56 23.75 -5.45
N MET A 108 -3.09 24.34 -4.37
CA MET A 108 -3.78 23.63 -3.27
C MET A 108 -5.18 23.14 -3.68
N PRO A 109 -5.76 22.11 -3.02
CA PRO A 109 -7.03 21.48 -3.41
C PRO A 109 -8.18 22.44 -3.69
N LEU A 110 -9.16 21.94 -4.46
CA LEU A 110 -10.39 22.68 -4.76
C LEU A 110 -11.16 23.02 -3.47
N PRO A 111 -11.90 24.16 -3.44
CA PRO A 111 -12.72 24.53 -2.28
C PRO A 111 -13.76 23.47 -1.88
N GLU A 112 -14.19 22.62 -2.81
CA GLU A 112 -15.17 21.56 -2.61
C GLU A 112 -14.59 20.29 -1.95
N ALA A 113 -13.26 20.18 -1.84
CA ALA A 113 -12.62 19.04 -1.18
C ALA A 113 -13.02 18.99 0.30
N GLN A 114 -13.54 17.85 0.75
CA GLN A 114 -13.96 17.65 2.14
C GLN A 114 -12.88 16.95 2.98
N TYR A 115 -11.96 16.24 2.33
CA TYR A 115 -10.80 15.62 2.97
C TYR A 115 -9.54 15.86 2.15
N VAL A 116 -8.39 15.68 2.82
CA VAL A 116 -7.06 15.72 2.19
C VAL A 116 -6.18 14.57 2.68
N VAL A 117 -5.60 13.80 1.76
CA VAL A 117 -4.53 12.83 2.09
C VAL A 117 -3.18 13.53 1.97
N VAL A 118 -2.39 13.57 3.05
CA VAL A 118 -1.18 14.40 3.13
C VAL A 118 0.09 13.55 3.06
N GLY A 119 0.95 13.85 2.09
CA GLY A 119 2.20 13.15 1.86
C GLY A 119 3.27 13.52 2.89
N LEU A 120 3.84 12.51 3.52
CA LEU A 120 4.86 12.67 4.57
C LEU A 120 6.27 12.86 4.00
N THR A 121 6.50 12.54 2.73
CA THR A 121 7.82 12.48 2.11
C THR A 121 8.00 13.50 0.97
N ASN A 122 9.26 13.83 0.64
CA ASN A 122 9.66 14.62 -0.52
C ASN A 122 10.13 13.71 -1.67
N GLY A 123 9.40 12.62 -1.92
CA GLY A 123 9.80 11.59 -2.88
C GLY A 123 10.24 10.31 -2.15
N PRO A 124 11.54 10.11 -1.84
CA PRO A 124 12.00 8.86 -1.24
C PRO A 124 11.61 8.72 0.24
N GLY A 125 11.54 7.48 0.72
CA GLY A 125 10.87 7.13 1.98
C GLY A 125 11.53 7.61 3.28
N PHE A 126 12.76 8.13 3.23
CA PHE A 126 13.44 8.76 4.38
C PHE A 126 13.50 10.29 4.31
N THR A 127 13.06 10.90 3.22
CA THR A 127 13.16 12.35 3.05
C THR A 127 11.82 12.99 3.37
N ALA A 128 11.75 13.76 4.45
CA ALA A 128 10.50 14.40 4.90
C ALA A 128 9.99 15.46 3.91
N ASN A 129 8.66 15.58 3.81
CA ASN A 129 8.00 16.68 3.12
C ASN A 129 8.40 18.04 3.77
N PRO A 130 9.01 18.96 3.00
CA PRO A 130 9.65 20.15 3.57
C PRO A 130 8.67 21.22 4.06
N CYS A 131 7.38 21.12 3.74
CA CYS A 131 6.37 22.08 4.19
C CYS A 131 5.17 21.43 4.90
N LEU A 132 5.33 20.18 5.38
CA LEU A 132 4.25 19.42 6.02
C LEU A 132 3.52 20.23 7.10
N ALA A 133 4.24 20.91 8.00
CA ALA A 133 3.62 21.71 9.05
C ALA A 133 2.73 22.86 8.51
N SER A 134 3.14 23.49 7.39
CA SER A 134 2.33 24.52 6.73
C SER A 134 1.08 23.94 6.07
N GLN A 135 1.18 22.75 5.50
CA GLN A 135 0.03 22.04 4.93
C GLN A 135 -0.97 21.63 6.03
N VAL A 136 -0.49 21.12 7.16
CA VAL A 136 -1.33 20.81 8.32
C VAL A 136 -2.04 22.07 8.85
N ALA A 137 -1.34 23.21 8.92
CA ALA A 137 -1.97 24.47 9.29
C ALA A 137 -3.08 24.88 8.31
N TRP A 138 -2.85 24.74 7.00
CA TRP A 138 -3.84 25.05 5.96
C TRP A 138 -5.10 24.18 6.07
N ILE A 139 -4.95 22.90 6.39
CA ILE A 139 -6.06 21.95 6.63
C ILE A 139 -6.86 22.37 7.86
N ARG A 140 -6.18 22.68 8.97
CA ARG A 140 -6.80 23.14 10.23
C ARG A 140 -7.60 24.43 10.06
N GLU A 141 -7.07 25.40 9.33
CA GLU A 141 -7.77 26.65 9.04
C GLU A 141 -9.07 26.45 8.26
N ARG A 142 -9.20 25.33 7.54
CA ARG A 142 -10.34 25.01 6.67
C ARG A 142 -11.27 23.95 7.26
N HIS A 143 -10.95 23.44 8.44
CA HIS A 143 -11.71 22.39 9.12
C HIS A 143 -11.91 21.11 8.28
N LEU A 144 -10.90 20.79 7.47
CA LEU A 144 -10.94 19.63 6.59
C LEU A 144 -10.71 18.33 7.38
N LEU A 145 -11.19 17.25 6.81
CA LEU A 145 -10.76 15.91 7.21
C LEU A 145 -9.37 15.64 6.62
N ALA A 146 -8.54 14.88 7.32
CA ALA A 146 -7.23 14.52 6.80
C ALA A 146 -6.79 13.11 7.19
N SER A 147 -5.98 12.53 6.31
CA SER A 147 -5.19 11.33 6.55
C SER A 147 -3.78 11.50 6.02
N ALA A 148 -2.92 10.51 6.22
CA ALA A 148 -1.53 10.58 5.76
C ALA A 148 -1.23 9.52 4.71
N TYR A 149 -0.28 9.82 3.83
CA TYR A 149 0.36 8.83 2.98
C TYR A 149 1.87 9.03 2.98
N ALA A 150 2.62 7.99 2.64
CA ALA A 150 4.05 8.10 2.46
C ALA A 150 4.51 7.20 1.33
N VAL A 151 5.34 7.77 0.46
CA VAL A 151 6.06 7.01 -0.56
C VAL A 151 7.07 6.12 0.14
N VAL A 152 7.04 4.82 -0.16
CA VAL A 152 8.12 3.90 0.17
C VAL A 152 9.05 3.83 -1.03
N SER A 153 10.35 3.73 -0.78
CA SER A 153 11.33 3.60 -1.85
C SER A 153 12.37 2.54 -1.52
N ARG A 154 12.99 1.98 -2.56
CA ARG A 154 14.16 1.12 -2.40
C ARG A 154 15.25 1.84 -1.59
N PRO A 155 15.70 1.29 -0.45
CA PRO A 155 16.78 1.88 0.30
C PRO A 155 18.12 1.68 -0.42
N ASP A 156 18.98 2.68 -0.35
CA ASP A 156 20.36 2.53 -0.80
C ASP A 156 21.18 1.69 0.20
N ALA A 157 22.42 1.34 -0.20
CA ALA A 157 23.30 0.51 0.63
C ALA A 157 23.64 1.17 1.99
N ALA A 158 23.66 2.51 2.07
CA ALA A 158 23.95 3.21 3.32
C ALA A 158 22.77 3.09 4.29
N ALA A 159 21.55 3.30 3.80
CA ALA A 159 20.33 3.11 4.58
C ALA A 159 20.16 1.65 5.04
N VAL A 160 20.51 0.67 4.21
CA VAL A 160 20.51 -0.74 4.61
C VAL A 160 21.57 -1.02 5.68
N ALA A 161 22.78 -0.49 5.55
CA ALA A 161 23.82 -0.66 6.55
C ALA A 161 23.46 -0.01 7.90
N GLU A 162 22.78 1.14 7.87
CA GLU A 162 22.34 1.85 9.08
C GLU A 162 21.15 1.17 9.77
N HIS A 163 20.16 0.74 8.99
CA HIS A 163 18.86 0.34 9.52
C HIS A 163 18.55 -1.15 9.43
N GLY A 164 19.25 -1.90 8.57
CA GLY A 164 18.91 -3.29 8.27
C GLY A 164 19.02 -4.25 9.45
N GLY A 165 19.86 -3.92 10.44
CA GLY A 165 19.95 -4.68 11.69
C GLY A 165 18.89 -4.33 12.75
N THR A 166 18.04 -3.33 12.50
CA THR A 166 17.13 -2.77 13.52
C THR A 166 15.67 -2.89 13.08
N GLY A 167 14.98 -3.89 13.61
CA GLY A 167 13.54 -4.09 13.37
C GLY A 167 13.14 -5.53 13.73
N PRO A 168 11.90 -5.92 13.37
CA PRO A 168 11.36 -7.22 13.75
C PRO A 168 11.84 -8.39 12.86
N PHE A 169 12.55 -8.12 11.76
CA PHE A 169 13.00 -9.13 10.80
C PHE A 169 14.45 -9.56 11.05
N ASP A 170 14.83 -10.74 10.53
CA ASP A 170 16.21 -11.25 10.63
C ASP A 170 17.17 -10.43 9.75
N GLY A 171 17.78 -9.41 10.34
CA GLY A 171 18.74 -8.53 9.68
C GLY A 171 20.07 -9.19 9.28
N ALA A 172 20.28 -10.48 9.59
CA ALA A 172 21.41 -11.24 9.06
C ALA A 172 21.19 -11.73 7.62
N THR A 173 19.95 -11.63 7.10
CA THR A 173 19.60 -11.93 5.71
C THR A 173 19.39 -10.64 4.92
N ASP A 174 19.70 -10.65 3.61
CA ASP A 174 19.50 -9.47 2.76
C ASP A 174 18.02 -9.03 2.74
N VAL A 175 17.10 -9.99 2.60
CA VAL A 175 15.64 -9.75 2.61
C VAL A 175 15.18 -9.18 3.95
N GLY A 176 15.64 -9.75 5.08
CA GLY A 176 15.28 -9.24 6.40
C GLY A 176 15.89 -7.88 6.70
N ALA A 177 17.11 -7.60 6.22
CA ALA A 177 17.72 -6.28 6.31
C ALA A 177 16.90 -5.23 5.55
N LEU A 178 16.46 -5.54 4.33
CA LEU A 178 15.60 -4.66 3.54
C LEU A 178 14.24 -4.42 4.19
N ALA A 179 13.62 -5.47 4.73
CA ALA A 179 12.37 -5.35 5.47
C ALA A 179 12.53 -4.48 6.73
N ASN A 180 13.62 -4.63 7.48
CA ASN A 180 13.94 -3.75 8.60
C ASN A 180 14.15 -2.30 8.14
N THR A 181 14.81 -2.06 7.00
CA THR A 181 14.98 -0.71 6.49
C THR A 181 13.64 -0.08 6.05
N GLY A 182 12.75 -0.83 5.41
CA GLY A 182 11.37 -0.38 5.13
C GLY A 182 10.59 -0.07 6.41
N TYR A 183 10.73 -0.91 7.44
CA TYR A 183 10.17 -0.66 8.77
C TYR A 183 10.68 0.65 9.37
N GLN A 184 11.97 0.96 9.22
CA GLN A 184 12.54 2.24 9.67
C GLN A 184 12.05 3.44 8.85
N GLN A 185 11.79 3.31 7.54
CA GLN A 185 11.13 4.37 6.76
C GLN A 185 9.77 4.73 7.38
N ALA A 186 8.96 3.72 7.71
CA ALA A 186 7.67 3.94 8.36
C ALA A 186 7.80 4.68 9.71
N LEU A 187 8.76 4.30 10.55
CA LEU A 187 8.98 4.98 11.84
C LEU A 187 9.46 6.42 11.67
N ALA A 188 10.35 6.68 10.71
CA ALA A 188 10.80 8.04 10.37
C ALA A 188 9.62 8.91 9.88
N ASN A 189 8.74 8.33 9.07
CA ASN A 189 7.53 8.99 8.57
C ASN A 189 6.54 9.29 9.72
N VAL A 190 6.34 8.35 10.64
CA VAL A 190 5.51 8.58 11.84
C VAL A 190 6.09 9.69 12.72
N ALA A 191 7.40 9.75 12.89
CA ALA A 191 8.05 10.83 13.65
C ALA A 191 7.82 12.20 12.98
N THR A 192 8.00 12.27 11.65
CA THR A 192 7.72 13.46 10.83
C THR A 192 6.26 13.90 10.96
N MET A 193 5.33 12.97 10.84
CA MET A 193 3.89 13.19 10.95
C MET A 193 3.50 13.79 12.32
N ARG A 194 3.98 13.16 13.40
CA ARG A 194 3.72 13.61 14.78
C ARG A 194 4.33 14.99 15.05
N ALA A 195 5.53 15.25 14.55
CA ALA A 195 6.19 16.55 14.71
C ALA A 195 5.43 17.69 14.02
N ALA A 196 4.78 17.41 12.89
CA ALA A 196 3.92 18.38 12.20
C ALA A 196 2.53 18.55 12.85
N GLY A 197 2.19 17.71 13.83
CA GLY A 197 0.87 17.69 14.44
C GLY A 197 -0.23 17.16 13.52
N LEU A 198 0.14 16.26 12.59
CA LEU A 198 -0.81 15.50 11.79
C LEU A 198 -1.19 14.20 12.56
N ASP A 199 -2.42 14.14 13.05
CA ASP A 199 -3.16 12.95 13.45
C ASP A 199 -3.86 12.25 12.26
N SER A 200 -3.75 10.93 12.17
CA SER A 200 -4.36 10.15 11.10
C SER A 200 -4.76 8.76 11.60
N PRO A 201 -5.91 8.20 11.18
CA PRO A 201 -6.30 6.84 11.57
C PRO A 201 -5.54 5.78 10.76
N ILE A 202 -5.21 6.11 9.51
CA ILE A 202 -4.61 5.23 8.52
C ILE A 202 -3.43 5.92 7.83
N ILE A 203 -2.39 5.16 7.53
CA ILE A 203 -1.31 5.62 6.64
C ILE A 203 -1.36 4.81 5.35
N TRP A 204 -1.49 5.52 4.22
CA TRP A 204 -1.43 4.91 2.89
C TRP A 204 0.03 4.74 2.48
N VAL A 205 0.41 3.51 2.18
CA VAL A 205 1.72 3.13 1.64
C VAL A 205 1.66 3.35 0.13
N ASP A 206 2.33 4.41 -0.33
CA ASP A 206 2.42 4.74 -1.74
C ASP A 206 3.56 3.94 -2.37
N VAL A 207 3.19 3.05 -3.30
CA VAL A 207 4.09 2.13 -4.01
C VAL A 207 3.96 2.38 -5.50
N GLU A 208 4.91 3.15 -6.02
CA GLU A 208 5.06 3.45 -7.43
C GLU A 208 6.54 3.67 -7.79
N PRO A 209 6.90 3.63 -9.09
CA PRO A 209 8.18 4.10 -9.56
C PRO A 209 8.42 5.56 -9.17
N VAL A 210 9.53 5.82 -8.50
CA VAL A 210 9.91 7.16 -8.06
C VAL A 210 11.03 7.65 -8.98
N PRO A 211 10.78 8.66 -9.87
CA PRO A 211 11.86 9.29 -10.63
C PRO A 211 13.08 9.63 -9.76
N ASP A 212 14.26 9.28 -10.26
CA ASP A 212 15.59 9.39 -9.61
C ASP A 212 15.87 8.42 -8.44
N PHE A 213 14.89 7.60 -8.03
CA PHE A 213 15.01 6.61 -6.97
C PHE A 213 14.51 5.24 -7.46
N ASP A 214 15.36 4.58 -8.23
CA ASP A 214 15.04 3.30 -8.88
C ASP A 214 14.79 2.18 -7.86
N TRP A 215 13.73 1.41 -8.11
CA TRP A 215 13.41 0.20 -7.36
C TRP A 215 14.32 -0.97 -7.73
N GLY A 216 14.79 -1.00 -8.98
CA GLY A 216 15.44 -2.17 -9.57
C GLY A 216 14.47 -3.34 -9.79
N ASP A 217 14.96 -4.39 -10.45
CA ASP A 217 14.13 -5.49 -10.98
C ASP A 217 13.83 -6.61 -9.97
N ASP A 218 14.34 -6.52 -8.73
CA ASP A 218 14.18 -7.57 -7.71
C ASP A 218 12.87 -7.37 -6.92
N ILE A 219 11.79 -7.92 -7.47
CA ILE A 219 10.43 -7.83 -6.91
C ILE A 219 10.33 -8.41 -5.49
N GLU A 220 11.12 -9.43 -5.14
CA GLU A 220 11.13 -10.02 -3.79
C GLU A 220 11.77 -9.04 -2.80
N ALA A 221 12.91 -8.47 -3.18
CA ALA A 221 13.59 -7.46 -2.39
C ALA A 221 12.75 -6.18 -2.24
N ASN A 222 12.00 -5.77 -3.26
CA ASN A 222 11.08 -4.64 -3.20
C ASN A 222 9.88 -4.93 -2.29
N GLY A 223 9.29 -6.12 -2.44
CA GLY A 223 8.20 -6.60 -1.60
C GLY A 223 8.58 -6.62 -0.12
N ALA A 224 9.82 -7.01 0.22
CA ALA A 224 10.33 -6.99 1.58
C ALA A 224 10.30 -5.59 2.20
N VAL A 225 10.71 -4.56 1.45
CA VAL A 225 10.69 -3.15 1.90
C VAL A 225 9.24 -2.70 2.15
N VAL A 226 8.33 -3.00 1.23
CA VAL A 226 6.90 -2.65 1.35
C VAL A 226 6.24 -3.33 2.55
N GLN A 227 6.48 -4.63 2.74
CA GLN A 227 6.01 -5.39 3.90
C GLN A 227 6.57 -4.83 5.21
N GLY A 228 7.86 -4.48 5.21
CA GLY A 228 8.52 -3.83 6.33
C GLY A 228 7.87 -2.52 6.72
N ALA A 229 7.62 -1.64 5.75
CA ALA A 229 6.97 -0.35 5.96
C ALA A 229 5.53 -0.52 6.47
N ALA A 230 4.74 -1.40 5.84
CA ALA A 230 3.38 -1.70 6.29
C ALA A 230 3.37 -2.20 7.75
N ARG A 231 4.31 -3.09 8.12
CA ARG A 231 4.45 -3.53 9.50
C ARG A 231 4.83 -2.40 10.45
N GLY A 232 5.74 -1.52 10.04
CA GLY A 232 6.17 -0.38 10.85
C GLY A 232 5.02 0.58 11.17
N TYR A 233 4.13 0.84 10.21
CA TYR A 233 2.93 1.65 10.47
C TYR A 233 1.94 0.95 11.39
N ALA A 234 1.70 -0.36 11.18
CA ALA A 234 0.82 -1.14 12.04
C ALA A 234 1.31 -1.21 13.50
N ASP A 235 2.61 -1.46 13.71
CA ASP A 235 3.22 -1.49 15.05
C ASP A 235 3.24 -0.11 15.72
N ALA A 236 3.26 0.97 14.92
CA ALA A 236 3.12 2.33 15.42
C ALA A 236 1.68 2.72 15.81
N GLY A 237 0.71 1.82 15.57
CA GLY A 237 -0.68 1.95 15.99
C GLY A 237 -1.64 2.53 14.95
N TYR A 238 -1.29 2.49 13.66
CA TYR A 238 -2.12 2.98 12.57
C TYR A 238 -2.73 1.82 11.77
N ASP A 239 -3.93 2.03 11.25
CA ASP A 239 -4.40 1.24 10.11
C ASP A 239 -3.48 1.50 8.91
N VAL A 240 -3.43 0.58 7.96
CA VAL A 240 -2.54 0.66 6.81
C VAL A 240 -3.32 0.40 5.55
N GLY A 241 -3.14 1.25 4.54
CA GLY A 241 -3.69 1.06 3.19
C GLY A 241 -2.59 1.11 2.14
N VAL A 242 -2.91 0.77 0.90
CA VAL A 242 -1.99 0.81 -0.24
C VAL A 242 -2.50 1.77 -1.29
N TYR A 243 -1.61 2.60 -1.82
CA TYR A 243 -1.84 3.37 -3.03
C TYR A 243 -1.00 2.85 -4.19
N SER A 244 -1.63 2.63 -5.34
CA SER A 244 -0.95 2.31 -6.61
C SER A 244 -1.95 2.26 -7.78
N THR A 245 -1.46 1.79 -8.94
CA THR A 245 -2.28 1.13 -9.97
C THR A 245 -1.89 -0.34 -10.07
N PRO A 246 -2.73 -1.23 -10.66
CA PRO A 246 -2.33 -2.62 -10.89
C PRO A 246 -1.03 -2.75 -11.70
N HIS A 247 -0.82 -1.85 -12.67
CA HIS A 247 0.39 -1.83 -13.49
C HIS A 247 1.63 -1.48 -12.65
N LEU A 248 1.61 -0.36 -11.94
CA LEU A 248 2.73 0.11 -11.13
C LEU A 248 3.05 -0.88 -9.99
N TRP A 249 2.03 -1.46 -9.37
CA TRP A 249 2.20 -2.50 -8.35
C TRP A 249 2.91 -3.73 -8.92
N SER A 250 2.44 -4.24 -10.06
CA SER A 250 3.05 -5.39 -10.72
C SER A 250 4.50 -5.14 -11.16
N GLU A 251 4.81 -3.91 -11.54
CA GLU A 251 6.16 -3.49 -11.91
C GLU A 251 7.10 -3.48 -10.70
N VAL A 252 6.66 -2.94 -9.56
CA VAL A 252 7.52 -2.77 -8.38
C VAL A 252 7.61 -4.04 -7.52
N VAL A 253 6.48 -4.70 -7.25
CA VAL A 253 6.38 -5.82 -6.27
C VAL A 253 5.67 -7.06 -6.81
N GLY A 254 5.33 -7.12 -8.10
CA GLY A 254 4.73 -8.30 -8.71
C GLY A 254 3.33 -8.61 -8.19
N ASP A 255 3.11 -9.86 -7.74
CA ASP A 255 1.82 -10.38 -7.27
C ASP A 255 1.65 -10.33 -5.75
N LEU A 256 2.47 -9.53 -5.05
CA LEU A 256 2.39 -9.35 -3.60
C LEU A 256 0.96 -8.96 -3.20
N ALA A 257 0.36 -9.78 -2.32
CA ALA A 257 -0.99 -9.58 -1.79
C ALA A 257 -0.92 -9.37 -0.28
N LEU A 258 -1.34 -8.20 0.20
CA LEU A 258 -1.33 -7.83 1.62
C LEU A 258 -2.74 -7.87 2.24
N GLY A 259 -3.79 -7.90 1.42
CA GLY A 259 -5.19 -7.81 1.85
C GLY A 259 -5.54 -6.47 2.52
N LEU A 260 -4.76 -5.42 2.28
CA LEU A 260 -4.97 -4.10 2.89
C LEU A 260 -5.99 -3.26 2.10
N PRO A 261 -6.68 -2.29 2.70
CA PRO A 261 -7.51 -1.34 1.96
C PRO A 261 -6.75 -0.63 0.83
N GLU A 262 -7.41 -0.33 -0.28
CA GLU A 262 -6.80 0.19 -1.51
C GLU A 262 -7.27 1.61 -1.85
N TRP A 263 -6.30 2.46 -2.19
CA TRP A 263 -6.46 3.76 -2.83
C TRP A 263 -5.98 3.63 -4.28
N ARG A 264 -6.90 3.65 -5.23
CA ARG A 264 -6.67 3.22 -6.61
C ARG A 264 -6.50 4.41 -7.53
N ALA A 265 -5.35 4.51 -8.17
CA ALA A 265 -5.04 5.67 -9.00
C ALA A 265 -5.67 5.60 -10.39
N ALA A 266 -6.18 6.77 -10.82
CA ALA A 266 -6.71 7.28 -12.08
C ALA A 266 -5.75 7.53 -13.24
N GLY A 267 -4.59 8.07 -12.90
CA GLY A 267 -3.80 8.91 -13.80
C GLY A 267 -4.57 10.16 -14.26
N GLU A 268 -4.08 10.81 -15.32
CA GLU A 268 -4.70 11.98 -15.96
C GLU A 268 -5.98 11.59 -16.73
N THR A 269 -7.06 11.34 -16.00
CA THR A 269 -8.33 10.85 -16.55
C THR A 269 -9.52 11.70 -16.05
N SER A 270 -10.38 11.14 -15.18
CA SER A 270 -11.57 11.81 -14.69
C SER A 270 -12.10 11.17 -13.40
N GLN A 271 -13.00 11.88 -12.71
CA GLN A 271 -13.72 11.33 -11.55
C GLN A 271 -14.53 10.08 -11.88
N ALA A 272 -15.13 10.01 -13.07
CA ALA A 272 -15.92 8.84 -13.48
C ALA A 272 -15.04 7.59 -13.61
N GLU A 273 -13.83 7.76 -14.15
CA GLU A 273 -12.82 6.69 -14.24
C GLU A 273 -12.32 6.28 -12.86
N ALA A 274 -12.06 7.24 -11.97
CA ALA A 274 -11.66 6.95 -10.59
C ALA A 274 -12.72 6.14 -9.83
N LEU A 275 -14.01 6.43 -10.05
CA LEU A 275 -15.12 5.66 -9.49
C LEU A 275 -15.26 4.27 -10.12
N ASP A 276 -15.03 4.15 -11.42
CA ASP A 276 -15.04 2.85 -12.12
C ASP A 276 -13.96 1.92 -11.55
N ARG A 277 -12.76 2.45 -11.28
CA ARG A 277 -11.65 1.72 -10.66
C ARG A 277 -11.90 1.27 -9.22
N CYS A 278 -12.97 1.71 -8.57
CA CYS A 278 -13.41 1.11 -7.32
C CYS A 278 -13.99 -0.32 -7.50
N GLY A 279 -14.25 -0.75 -8.74
CA GLY A 279 -14.75 -2.08 -9.08
C GLY A 279 -13.75 -3.22 -8.87
N ASP A 280 -14.26 -4.45 -8.83
CA ASP A 280 -13.44 -5.65 -8.55
C ASP A 280 -12.40 -5.96 -9.65
N ASP A 281 -12.52 -5.36 -10.83
CA ASP A 281 -11.63 -5.55 -11.97
C ASP A 281 -10.35 -4.70 -11.92
N TRP A 282 -10.25 -3.78 -10.95
CA TRP A 282 -9.10 -2.89 -10.78
C TRP A 282 -8.38 -3.06 -9.43
N GLN A 283 -8.32 -4.28 -8.92
CA GLN A 283 -7.61 -4.59 -7.67
C GLN A 283 -6.10 -4.44 -7.82
N ILE A 284 -5.45 -3.92 -6.78
CA ILE A 284 -3.99 -3.77 -6.71
C ILE A 284 -3.36 -5.03 -6.12
N GLN A 285 -3.80 -5.40 -4.91
CA GLN A 285 -3.19 -6.46 -4.10
C GLN A 285 -4.22 -7.32 -3.34
N GLY A 286 -5.51 -7.13 -3.65
CA GLY A 286 -6.60 -7.99 -3.20
C GLY A 286 -7.34 -7.47 -1.97
N GLY A 287 -7.35 -6.16 -1.75
CA GLY A 287 -8.15 -5.54 -0.69
C GLY A 287 -9.27 -4.64 -1.18
N ASP A 288 -10.08 -4.18 -0.23
CA ASP A 288 -11.28 -3.37 -0.49
C ASP A 288 -10.92 -2.00 -1.05
N ALA A 289 -11.63 -1.55 -2.10
CA ALA A 289 -11.49 -0.21 -2.65
C ALA A 289 -12.06 0.85 -1.69
N VAL A 290 -11.24 1.81 -1.28
CA VAL A 290 -11.64 2.90 -0.37
C VAL A 290 -11.65 4.25 -1.07
N LEU A 291 -10.60 4.53 -1.84
CA LEU A 291 -10.42 5.80 -2.54
C LEU A 291 -10.10 5.53 -4.02
N GLY A 292 -10.61 6.38 -4.90
CA GLY A 292 -10.15 6.51 -6.28
C GLY A 292 -9.51 7.88 -6.48
N GLN A 293 -8.35 7.93 -7.11
CA GLN A 293 -7.68 9.20 -7.46
C GLN A 293 -7.83 9.48 -8.95
N TRP A 294 -7.78 10.74 -9.39
CA TRP A 294 -7.42 11.12 -10.75
C TRP A 294 -6.67 12.46 -10.77
N VAL A 295 -5.91 12.70 -11.83
CA VAL A 295 -5.22 13.97 -12.02
C VAL A 295 -6.01 14.85 -12.97
N ALA A 296 -6.29 16.10 -12.57
CA ALA A 296 -6.84 17.11 -13.46
C ALA A 296 -6.37 18.51 -13.05
N GLU A 297 -6.10 19.38 -14.02
CA GLU A 297 -5.72 20.78 -13.79
C GLU A 297 -4.52 20.95 -12.85
N SER A 298 -3.54 20.05 -12.95
CA SER A 298 -2.35 20.00 -12.08
C SER A 298 -2.68 19.77 -10.60
N ARG A 299 -3.71 18.97 -10.34
CA ARG A 299 -4.16 18.56 -9.01
C ARG A 299 -4.40 17.07 -8.99
N ASP A 300 -4.03 16.47 -7.87
CA ASP A 300 -4.43 15.13 -7.52
C ASP A 300 -5.76 15.25 -6.76
N LEU A 301 -6.82 14.68 -7.36
CA LEU A 301 -8.19 14.74 -6.87
C LEU A 301 -8.59 13.33 -6.46
N ASP A 302 -9.34 13.24 -5.37
CA ASP A 302 -9.78 11.96 -4.84
C ASP A 302 -11.28 11.90 -4.68
N VAL A 303 -11.80 10.67 -4.70
CA VAL A 303 -13.18 10.39 -4.34
C VAL A 303 -13.25 9.12 -3.51
N THR A 304 -14.09 9.12 -2.48
CA THR A 304 -14.39 7.86 -1.77
C THR A 304 -15.14 6.89 -2.67
N CYS A 305 -14.74 5.62 -2.63
CA CYS A 305 -15.42 4.56 -3.36
C CYS A 305 -16.86 4.36 -2.87
N PRO A 306 -17.77 3.89 -3.75
CA PRO A 306 -19.13 3.56 -3.33
C PRO A 306 -19.15 2.58 -2.15
N GLY A 307 -19.98 2.87 -1.14
CA GLY A 307 -20.08 2.05 0.08
C GLY A 307 -19.17 2.49 1.22
N VAL A 308 -18.23 3.41 0.99
CA VAL A 308 -17.47 4.06 2.07
C VAL A 308 -18.35 5.13 2.72
N THR A 309 -19.06 4.73 3.79
CA THR A 309 -20.01 5.60 4.49
C THR A 309 -19.48 6.17 5.80
N ASP A 310 -18.55 5.50 6.47
CA ASP A 310 -17.93 6.01 7.71
C ASP A 310 -16.57 6.61 7.42
N LEU A 311 -16.53 7.94 7.28
CA LEU A 311 -15.29 8.67 6.99
C LEU A 311 -14.34 8.70 8.19
N SER A 312 -14.85 8.49 9.42
CA SER A 312 -14.02 8.57 10.63
C SER A 312 -13.03 7.41 10.75
N ARG A 313 -13.28 6.31 10.01
CA ARG A 313 -12.33 5.20 9.85
C ARG A 313 -11.08 5.59 9.05
N TRP A 314 -11.22 6.55 8.13
CA TRP A 314 -10.17 6.88 7.17
C TRP A 314 -9.55 8.25 7.43
N PHE A 315 -10.30 9.17 8.05
CA PHE A 315 -9.86 10.55 8.23
C PHE A 315 -10.11 11.08 9.64
N ARG A 316 -9.31 12.08 10.04
CA ARG A 316 -9.51 12.89 11.25
C ARG A 316 -9.85 14.32 10.90
N GLN A 317 -10.77 14.92 11.64
CA GLN A 317 -11.10 16.34 11.49
C GLN A 317 -10.06 17.24 12.17
N TYR A 318 -9.75 18.37 11.54
CA TYR A 318 -8.81 19.38 12.04
C TYR A 318 -9.46 20.73 12.35
#